data_AF-A0A1Y6F3Y3-F1
#
_entry.id   AF-A0A1Y6F3Y3-F1
#
_cell.length_a   1.000
_cell.length_b   1.000
_cell.length_c   1.000
_cell.angle_alpha   90.00
_cell.angle_beta   90.00
_cell.angle_gamma   90.00
#
_symmetry.space_group_name_H-M   'P 1'
#
loop_
_entity.id
_entity.type
_entity.pdbx_description
1 polymer ?
#
loop_
_entity_poly.entity_id
_entity_poly.type
_entity_poly.pdbx_seq_one_letter_code
_entity_poly.pdbx_strand_id
1 'polypeptide(L)'
;MAVYPTALSLAAAAIYIGVSVLCMLAGTISRDGAARTSRLQPGWFSIAGLFVILALNRILVIEDRFDEYLRDVARESGAYEGRTAWQGPLSVIAILLVLLVVPILVRNWARSQGDKRRQALGVAQLAAFAMLGLIALRLISFHPIDSLLYGGLRLNWWFDVGLSLLVGFAAWTGWKTSRDLPA
;
A
#
# COMPACT_ATOMS: atom_id res chain seq x y z
N MET A 1 13.98 24.32 -5.61
CA MET A 1 12.82 25.09 -5.06
C MET A 1 12.30 24.31 -3.87
N ALA A 2 11.71 24.93 -2.85
CA ALA A 2 11.19 24.16 -1.71
C ALA A 2 9.91 23.43 -2.13
N VAL A 3 9.96 22.09 -2.14
CA VAL A 3 8.79 21.22 -2.39
C VAL A 3 7.97 21.14 -1.11
N TYR A 4 6.73 21.63 -1.17
CA TYR A 4 5.78 21.61 -0.04
C TYR A 4 4.64 20.61 -0.32
N PRO A 5 4.12 19.94 0.73
CA PRO A 5 3.01 19.03 0.57
C PRO A 5 1.76 19.77 0.10
N THR A 6 1.15 19.28 -0.97
CA THR A 6 -0.12 19.79 -1.49
C THR A 6 -1.29 19.37 -0.59
N ALA A 7 -2.42 20.06 -0.70
CA ALA A 7 -3.65 19.69 0.03
C ALA A 7 -4.10 18.24 -0.26
N LEU A 8 -3.88 17.75 -1.49
CA LEU A 8 -4.15 16.36 -1.88
C LEU A 8 -3.22 15.37 -1.17
N SER A 9 -1.93 15.71 -1.01
CA SER A 9 -0.98 14.87 -0.27
C SER A 9 -1.34 14.77 1.20
N LEU A 10 -1.73 15.89 1.82
CA LEU A 10 -2.20 15.93 3.21
C LEU A 10 -3.50 15.14 3.40
N ALA A 11 -4.44 15.25 2.47
CA ALA A 11 -5.68 14.47 2.49
C ALA A 11 -5.39 12.95 2.40
N ALA A 12 -4.49 12.53 1.51
CA ALA A 12 -4.06 11.14 1.41
C ALA A 12 -3.38 10.66 2.71
N ALA A 13 -2.50 11.49 3.29
CA ALA A 13 -1.85 11.17 4.56
C ALA A 13 -2.88 10.99 5.70
N ALA A 14 -3.91 11.84 5.77
CA ALA A 14 -4.98 11.70 6.76
C ALA A 14 -5.75 10.38 6.60
N ILE A 15 -6.05 9.97 5.35
CA ILE A 15 -6.68 8.67 5.07
C ILE A 15 -5.77 7.54 5.54
N TYR A 16 -4.48 7.59 5.22
CA TYR A 16 -3.54 6.54 5.61
C TYR A 16 -3.39 6.42 7.13
N ILE A 17 -3.37 7.55 7.85
CA ILE A 17 -3.36 7.56 9.32
C ILE A 17 -4.64 6.90 9.85
N GLY A 18 -5.81 7.25 9.31
CA GLY A 18 -7.08 6.64 9.71
C GLY A 18 -7.10 5.13 9.49
N VAL A 19 -6.61 4.67 8.33
CA VAL A 19 -6.48 3.22 8.02
C VAL A 19 -5.52 2.54 9.00
N SER A 20 -4.37 3.15 9.29
CA SER A 20 -3.40 2.62 10.24
C SER A 20 -4.01 2.42 11.63
N VAL A 21 -4.74 3.41 12.14
CA VAL A 21 -5.44 3.32 13.42
C VAL A 21 -6.46 2.19 13.41
N LEU A 22 -7.25 2.04 12.35
CA LEU A 22 -8.21 0.93 12.23
C LEU A 22 -7.52 -0.45 12.23
N CYS A 23 -6.37 -0.57 11.56
CA CYS A 23 -5.58 -1.80 11.58
C CYS A 23 -5.02 -2.09 12.99
N MET A 24 -4.54 -1.08 13.73
CA MET A 24 -4.09 -1.24 15.11
C MET A 24 -5.24 -1.68 16.03
N LEU A 25 -6.44 -1.11 15.87
CA LEU A 25 -7.63 -1.51 16.62
C LEU A 25 -8.02 -2.96 16.29
N ALA A 26 -7.96 -3.36 15.03
CA ALA A 26 -8.22 -4.75 14.62
C ALA A 26 -7.17 -5.74 15.20
N GLY A 27 -5.91 -5.32 15.35
CA GLY A 27 -4.84 -6.12 15.94
C GLY A 27 -4.88 -6.23 17.46
N THR A 28 -5.46 -5.24 18.17
CA THR A 28 -5.48 -5.20 19.64
C THR A 28 -6.65 -5.94 20.28
N ILE A 29 -7.78 -6.13 19.58
CA ILE A 29 -8.89 -6.94 20.12
C ILE A 29 -8.49 -8.42 20.12
N SER A 30 -7.95 -8.83 21.25
CA SER A 30 -7.62 -10.21 21.58
C SER A 30 -8.46 -10.64 22.77
N ARG A 31 -9.73 -10.94 22.51
CA ARG A 31 -10.56 -11.61 23.52
C ARG A 31 -10.18 -13.08 23.56
N ASP A 32 -9.42 -13.44 24.59
CA ASP A 32 -9.39 -14.67 25.41
C ASP A 32 -9.61 -16.07 24.79
N GLY A 33 -9.50 -16.23 23.46
CA GLY A 33 -9.41 -17.51 22.74
C GLY A 33 -8.04 -17.69 22.10
N ALA A 34 -7.01 -17.89 22.92
CA ALA A 34 -5.63 -17.41 22.75
C ALA A 34 -4.78 -17.91 21.54
N ALA A 35 -5.19 -18.92 20.76
CA ALA A 35 -4.31 -19.49 19.72
C ALA A 35 -4.59 -19.02 18.27
N ARG A 36 -5.85 -18.71 17.93
CA ARG A 36 -6.22 -18.29 16.55
C ARG A 36 -6.07 -16.79 16.35
N THR A 37 -6.47 -15.99 17.34
CA THR A 37 -6.41 -14.53 17.24
C THR A 37 -4.97 -14.01 17.27
N SER A 38 -4.09 -14.61 18.08
CA SER A 38 -2.66 -14.25 18.16
C SER A 38 -1.93 -14.40 16.83
N ARG A 39 -2.31 -15.36 15.98
CA ARG A 39 -1.71 -15.55 14.65
C ARG A 39 -2.08 -14.46 13.64
N LEU A 40 -3.15 -13.71 13.87
CA LEU A 40 -3.62 -12.66 12.97
C LEU A 40 -3.07 -11.28 13.34
N GLN A 41 -2.69 -11.05 14.61
CA GLN A 41 -2.19 -9.76 15.10
C GLN A 41 -0.99 -9.24 14.29
N PRO A 42 0.06 -10.04 13.99
CA PRO A 42 1.21 -9.52 13.26
C PRO A 42 0.82 -9.00 11.88
N GLY A 43 -0.15 -9.64 11.21
CA GLY A 43 -0.65 -9.19 9.92
C GLY A 43 -1.27 -7.79 9.98
N TRP A 44 -2.10 -7.52 11.00
CA TRP A 44 -2.71 -6.21 11.19
C TRP A 44 -1.68 -5.13 11.53
N PHE A 45 -0.70 -5.42 12.39
CA PHE A 45 0.37 -4.47 12.73
C PHE A 45 1.30 -4.20 11.55
N SER A 46 1.61 -5.21 10.73
CA SER A 46 2.40 -5.01 9.51
C SER A 46 1.71 -4.06 8.53
N ILE A 47 0.39 -4.22 8.34
CA ILE A 47 -0.40 -3.31 7.48
C ILE A 47 -0.47 -1.92 8.11
N ALA A 48 -0.68 -1.81 9.43
CA ALA A 48 -0.67 -0.52 10.12
C ALA A 48 0.67 0.21 9.93
N GLY A 49 1.78 -0.49 10.10
CA GLY A 49 3.13 0.04 9.90
C GLY A 49 3.37 0.50 8.46
N LEU A 50 2.91 -0.28 7.46
CA LEU A 50 2.95 0.12 6.06
C LEU A 50 2.23 1.46 5.85
N PHE A 51 0.99 1.60 6.33
CA PHE A 51 0.23 2.84 6.16
C PHE A 51 0.83 4.04 6.91
N VAL A 52 1.51 3.83 8.04
CA VAL A 52 2.32 4.89 8.68
C VAL A 52 3.45 5.35 7.77
N ILE A 53 4.21 4.40 7.19
CA ILE A 53 5.29 4.72 6.25
C ILE A 53 4.73 5.50 5.04
N LEU A 54 3.57 5.08 4.51
CA LEU A 54 2.92 5.81 3.41
C LEU A 54 2.47 7.21 3.82
N ALA A 55 1.97 7.40 5.03
CA ALA A 55 1.57 8.72 5.53
C ALA A 55 2.79 9.65 5.64
N LEU A 56 3.89 9.14 6.20
CA LEU A 56 5.16 9.88 6.27
C LEU A 56 5.69 10.21 4.88
N ASN A 57 5.63 9.25 3.95
CA ASN A 57 6.03 9.46 2.55
C ASN A 57 5.28 10.65 1.92
N ARG A 58 3.98 10.77 2.17
CA ARG A 58 3.14 11.88 1.68
C ARG A 58 3.45 13.22 2.35
N ILE A 59 3.62 13.23 3.68
CA ILE A 59 3.90 14.45 4.45
C ILE A 59 5.28 15.01 4.10
N LEU A 60 6.27 14.13 3.98
CA LEU A 60 7.66 14.50 3.66
C LEU A 60 7.90 14.71 2.16
N VAL A 61 6.92 14.36 1.33
CA VAL A 61 6.96 14.49 -0.13
C VAL A 61 8.21 13.83 -0.72
N ILE A 62 8.53 12.62 -0.22
CA ILE A 62 9.77 11.92 -0.57
C ILE A 62 9.79 11.59 -2.07
N GLU A 63 8.65 11.25 -2.65
CA GLU A 63 8.48 10.93 -4.07
C GLU A 63 8.92 12.11 -4.96
N ASP A 64 8.33 13.29 -4.78
CA ASP A 64 8.67 14.49 -5.57
C ASP A 64 10.15 14.88 -5.40
N ARG A 65 10.71 14.72 -4.19
CA ARG A 65 12.15 15.00 -3.94
C ARG A 65 13.05 14.00 -4.64
N PHE A 66 12.66 12.73 -4.69
CA PHE A 66 13.39 11.69 -5.39
C PHE A 66 13.39 11.95 -6.90
N ASP A 67 12.25 12.37 -7.45
CA ASP A 67 12.14 12.75 -8.85
C ASP A 67 12.99 13.98 -9.21
N GLU A 68 12.99 15.01 -8.37
CA GLU A 68 13.87 16.18 -8.55
C GLU A 68 15.35 15.76 -8.53
N TYR A 69 15.75 14.95 -7.55
CA TYR A 69 17.11 14.42 -7.45
C TYR A 69 17.53 13.64 -8.70
N LEU A 70 16.68 12.72 -9.17
CA LEU A 70 16.93 11.96 -10.40
C LEU A 70 17.01 12.86 -11.63
N ARG A 71 16.23 13.95 -11.66
CA ARG A 71 16.22 14.91 -12.76
C ARG A 71 17.51 15.72 -12.80
N ASP A 72 18.05 16.10 -11.65
CA ASP A 72 19.30 16.85 -11.55
C ASP A 72 20.50 15.97 -11.91
N VAL A 73 20.56 14.72 -11.40
CA VAL A 73 21.57 13.73 -11.82
C VAL A 73 21.52 13.44 -13.32
N ALA A 74 20.32 13.38 -13.90
CA ALA A 74 20.15 13.18 -15.35
C ALA A 74 20.62 14.39 -16.19
N ARG A 75 20.53 15.61 -15.66
CA ARG A 75 21.02 16.82 -16.33
C ARG A 75 22.54 16.92 -16.28
N GLU A 76 23.15 16.55 -15.16
CA GLU A 76 24.61 16.64 -14.95
C GLU A 76 25.39 15.57 -15.74
N SER A 77 24.83 14.37 -15.90
CA SER A 77 25.53 13.26 -16.56
C SER A 77 25.48 13.29 -18.09
N GLY A 78 24.68 14.18 -18.70
CA GLY A 78 24.44 14.21 -20.16
C GLY A 78 23.85 12.90 -20.72
N ALA A 79 23.58 11.91 -19.86
CA ALA A 79 23.26 10.55 -20.23
C ALA A 79 21.76 10.31 -20.11
N TYR A 80 21.02 10.69 -21.16
CA TYR A 80 19.65 10.21 -21.36
C TYR A 80 19.59 8.66 -21.50
N GLU A 81 20.72 8.02 -21.78
CA GLU A 81 20.86 6.57 -21.98
C GLU A 81 20.94 5.75 -20.67
N GLY A 82 21.22 6.37 -19.52
CA GLY A 82 21.39 5.66 -18.24
C GLY A 82 20.10 5.26 -17.51
N ARG A 83 18.95 5.78 -17.94
CA ARG A 83 17.65 5.56 -17.26
C ARG A 83 17.17 4.11 -17.36
N THR A 84 17.32 3.52 -18.53
CA THR A 84 16.94 2.12 -18.82
C THR A 84 17.78 1.11 -18.03
N ALA A 85 19.03 1.46 -17.70
CA ALA A 85 19.98 0.57 -17.01
C ALA A 85 19.54 0.21 -15.58
N TRP A 86 18.89 1.13 -14.87
CA TRP A 86 18.41 0.88 -13.50
C TRP A 86 16.89 0.62 -13.44
N GLN A 87 16.10 1.24 -14.31
CA GLN A 87 14.65 1.09 -14.33
C GLN A 87 14.21 -0.29 -14.85
N GLY A 88 14.94 -0.85 -15.83
CA GLY A 88 14.70 -2.20 -16.36
C GLY A 88 14.77 -3.27 -15.26
N PRO A 89 15.89 -3.42 -14.55
CA PRO A 89 16.01 -4.37 -13.46
C PRO A 89 14.96 -4.18 -12.35
N LEU A 90 14.68 -2.92 -11.95
CA LEU A 90 13.69 -2.64 -10.91
C LEU A 90 12.26 -3.03 -11.31
N SER A 91 11.86 -2.77 -12.56
CA SER A 91 10.55 -3.18 -13.08
C SER A 91 10.40 -4.71 -13.09
N VAL A 92 11.44 -5.43 -13.51
CA VAL A 92 11.45 -6.89 -13.53
C VAL A 92 11.33 -7.43 -12.10
N ILE A 93 12.10 -6.89 -11.15
CA ILE A 93 12.01 -7.27 -9.73
C ILE A 93 10.59 -7.03 -9.18
N ALA A 94 10.00 -5.86 -9.47
CA ALA A 94 8.65 -5.54 -9.03
C ALA A 94 7.60 -6.51 -9.60
N ILE A 95 7.68 -6.83 -10.89
CA ILE A 95 6.78 -7.80 -11.55
C ILE A 95 6.95 -9.19 -10.94
N LEU A 96 8.19 -9.65 -10.75
CA LEU A 96 8.47 -10.96 -10.15
C LEU A 96 7.95 -11.05 -8.72
N LEU A 97 8.09 -9.99 -7.93
CA LEU A 97 7.51 -9.92 -6.58
C LEU A 97 5.99 -10.04 -6.61
N VAL A 98 5.32 -9.36 -7.55
CA VAL A 98 3.86 -9.47 -7.72
C VAL A 98 3.46 -10.90 -8.08
N LEU A 99 4.13 -11.50 -9.07
CA LEU A 99 3.85 -12.87 -9.51
C LEU A 99 4.10 -13.91 -8.41
N LEU A 100 5.05 -13.67 -7.51
CA LEU A 100 5.33 -14.56 -6.39
C LEU A 100 4.31 -14.42 -5.26
N VAL A 101 3.96 -13.19 -4.88
CA VAL A 101 3.19 -12.91 -3.65
C VAL A 101 1.68 -13.03 -3.87
N VAL A 102 1.15 -12.56 -5.01
CA VAL A 102 -0.30 -12.57 -5.26
C VAL A 102 -0.89 -13.98 -5.18
N PRO A 103 -0.31 -15.03 -5.80
CA PRO A 103 -0.87 -16.39 -5.69
C PRO A 103 -0.88 -16.90 -4.24
N ILE A 104 0.12 -16.55 -3.44
CA ILE A 104 0.19 -16.94 -2.02
C ILE A 104 -0.93 -16.26 -1.24
N LEU A 105 -1.14 -14.96 -1.44
CA LEU A 105 -2.20 -14.20 -0.77
C LEU A 105 -3.60 -14.69 -1.19
N VAL A 106 -3.83 -14.91 -2.49
CA VAL A 106 -5.09 -15.44 -3.02
C VAL A 106 -5.37 -16.84 -2.48
N ARG A 107 -4.37 -17.73 -2.48
CA ARG A 107 -4.49 -19.08 -1.91
C ARG A 107 -4.82 -19.04 -0.42
N ASN A 108 -4.18 -18.16 0.34
CA ASN A 108 -4.44 -17.99 1.76
C ASN A 108 -5.85 -17.45 2.02
N TRP A 109 -6.32 -16.49 1.22
CA TRP A 109 -7.68 -15.97 1.27
C TRP A 109 -8.72 -17.05 0.92
N ALA A 110 -8.51 -17.79 -0.17
CA ALA A 110 -9.41 -18.88 -0.58
C ALA A 110 -9.49 -20.01 0.46
N ARG A 111 -8.41 -20.27 1.20
CA ARG A 111 -8.37 -21.22 2.33
C ARG A 111 -8.99 -20.68 3.62
N SER A 112 -9.37 -19.42 3.64
CA SER A 112 -10.00 -18.77 4.79
C SER A 112 -11.54 -18.86 4.75
N GLN A 113 -12.10 -19.66 3.83
CA GLN A 113 -13.53 -19.92 3.78
C GLN A 113 -14.05 -20.47 5.11
N GLY A 114 -14.97 -19.72 5.75
CA GLY A 114 -15.55 -20.04 7.06
C GLY A 114 -15.06 -19.17 8.22
N ASP A 115 -13.91 -18.48 8.09
CA ASP A 115 -13.40 -17.55 9.12
C ASP A 115 -13.42 -16.11 8.61
N LYS A 116 -14.48 -15.38 8.98
CA LYS A 116 -14.69 -13.96 8.60
C LYS A 116 -13.51 -13.07 8.99
N ARG A 117 -12.82 -13.35 10.11
CA ARG A 117 -11.67 -12.54 10.58
C ARG A 117 -10.47 -12.76 9.66
N ARG A 118 -10.22 -14.01 9.29
CA ARG A 118 -9.12 -14.36 8.39
C ARG A 118 -9.37 -13.90 6.96
N GLN A 119 -10.63 -13.92 6.51
CA GLN A 119 -11.03 -13.31 5.23
C GLN A 119 -10.78 -11.81 5.21
N ALA A 120 -11.19 -11.10 6.26
CA ALA A 120 -10.96 -9.66 6.38
C ALA A 120 -9.45 -9.33 6.31
N LEU A 121 -8.62 -10.05 7.06
CA LEU A 121 -7.16 -9.86 6.97
C LEU A 121 -6.62 -10.19 5.58
N GLY A 122 -7.10 -11.25 4.93
CA GLY A 122 -6.67 -11.61 3.58
C GLY A 122 -7.01 -10.54 2.53
N VAL A 123 -8.21 -9.94 2.62
CA VAL A 123 -8.60 -8.81 1.77
C VAL A 123 -7.71 -7.59 2.04
N ALA A 124 -7.44 -7.28 3.31
CA ALA A 124 -6.55 -6.19 3.69
C ALA A 124 -5.12 -6.41 3.16
N GLN A 125 -4.60 -7.63 3.22
CA GLN A 125 -3.28 -7.98 2.70
C GLN A 125 -3.22 -7.87 1.17
N LEU A 126 -4.23 -8.35 0.46
CA LEU A 126 -4.32 -8.21 -1.00
C LEU A 126 -4.37 -6.74 -1.41
N ALA A 127 -5.19 -5.93 -0.75
CA ALA A 127 -5.32 -4.51 -1.03
C ALA A 127 -4.03 -3.73 -0.69
N ALA A 128 -3.40 -4.01 0.45
CA ALA A 128 -2.11 -3.43 0.83
C ALA A 128 -0.99 -3.80 -0.15
N PHE A 129 -0.97 -5.06 -0.62
CA PHE A 129 0.00 -5.50 -1.61
C PHE A 129 -0.24 -4.86 -3.00
N ALA A 130 -1.50 -4.74 -3.42
CA ALA A 130 -1.84 -3.99 -4.63
C ALA A 130 -1.40 -2.53 -4.53
N MET A 131 -1.49 -1.92 -3.33
CA MET A 131 -1.05 -0.56 -3.09
C MET A 131 0.47 -0.41 -3.22
N LEU A 132 1.24 -1.37 -2.69
CA LEU A 132 2.68 -1.43 -2.92
C LEU A 132 3.03 -1.55 -4.41
N GLY A 133 2.28 -2.36 -5.16
CA GLY A 133 2.42 -2.48 -6.61
C GLY A 133 2.16 -1.16 -7.34
N LEU A 134 1.11 -0.43 -6.95
CA LEU A 134 0.82 0.90 -7.51
C LEU A 134 1.92 1.91 -7.20
N ILE A 135 2.47 1.91 -5.98
CA ILE A 135 3.57 2.81 -5.60
C ILE A 135 4.85 2.45 -6.36
N ALA A 136 5.18 1.16 -6.46
CA ALA A 136 6.33 0.72 -7.25
C ALA A 136 6.18 1.11 -8.72
N LEU A 137 4.98 0.92 -9.31
CA LEU A 137 4.70 1.38 -10.66
C LEU A 137 4.88 2.89 -10.78
N ARG A 138 4.45 3.66 -9.78
CA ARG A 138 4.61 5.12 -9.72
C ARG A 138 6.07 5.55 -9.73
N LEU A 139 6.91 4.86 -8.96
CA LEU A 139 8.35 5.13 -8.88
C LEU A 139 9.14 4.70 -10.14
N ILE A 140 8.63 3.69 -10.87
CA ILE A 140 9.32 3.06 -12.00
C ILE A 140 8.86 3.64 -13.36
N SER A 141 7.68 4.27 -13.42
CA SER A 141 7.01 4.59 -14.68
C SER A 141 7.86 5.43 -15.65
N PHE A 142 7.98 4.90 -16.88
CA PHE A 142 8.39 5.61 -18.08
C PHE A 142 7.19 6.36 -18.69
N HIS A 143 7.46 7.52 -19.25
CA HIS A 143 6.58 8.42 -20.01
C HIS A 143 5.49 7.78 -20.93
N PRO A 144 5.62 6.55 -21.50
CA PRO A 144 4.57 5.94 -22.31
C PRO A 144 3.43 5.29 -21.50
N ILE A 145 3.71 4.60 -20.39
CA ILE A 145 2.67 4.09 -19.46
C ILE A 145 2.06 5.27 -18.72
N ASP A 146 2.84 6.34 -18.52
CA ASP A 146 2.31 7.59 -17.97
C ASP A 146 1.16 8.14 -18.81
N SER A 147 1.16 8.03 -20.14
CA SER A 147 0.02 8.51 -20.92
C SER A 147 -1.27 7.70 -20.69
N LEU A 148 -1.15 6.42 -20.34
CA LEU A 148 -2.30 5.53 -20.13
C LEU A 148 -2.81 5.57 -18.67
N LEU A 149 -1.92 5.77 -17.70
CA LEU A 149 -2.24 5.93 -16.28
C LEU A 149 -2.46 7.40 -15.85
N TYR A 150 -1.84 8.36 -16.53
CA TYR A 150 -1.84 9.81 -16.23
C TYR A 150 -2.42 10.68 -17.36
N GLY A 151 -2.82 10.10 -18.51
CA GLY A 151 -3.66 10.82 -19.49
C GLY A 151 -4.99 11.30 -18.90
N GLY A 152 -5.39 10.73 -17.76
CA GLY A 152 -6.26 11.39 -16.80
C GLY A 152 -5.65 11.31 -15.41
N LEU A 153 -5.27 12.47 -14.84
CA LEU A 153 -4.85 12.72 -13.46
C LEU A 153 -5.74 12.10 -12.34
N ARG A 154 -6.74 11.29 -12.67
CA ARG A 154 -7.79 10.78 -11.78
C ARG A 154 -7.65 9.29 -11.48
N LEU A 155 -7.17 8.44 -12.40
CA LEU A 155 -7.27 6.98 -12.21
C LEU A 155 -6.39 6.45 -11.07
N ASN A 156 -5.13 6.87 -11.03
CA ASN A 156 -4.20 6.51 -9.95
C ASN A 156 -4.74 6.94 -8.57
N TRP A 157 -5.31 8.14 -8.47
CA TRP A 157 -5.92 8.62 -7.22
C TRP A 157 -7.14 7.79 -6.80
N TRP A 158 -7.98 7.39 -7.77
CA TRP A 158 -9.10 6.47 -7.50
C TRP A 158 -8.62 5.13 -6.95
N PHE A 159 -7.55 4.55 -7.52
CA PHE A 159 -7.00 3.30 -7.01
C PHE A 159 -6.34 3.47 -5.63
N ASP A 160 -5.60 4.55 -5.42
CA ASP A 160 -4.91 4.85 -4.16
C ASP A 160 -5.91 5.01 -3.00
N VAL A 161 -6.96 5.81 -3.21
CA VAL A 161 -8.04 6.00 -2.24
C VAL A 161 -8.87 4.73 -2.11
N GLY A 162 -9.23 4.08 -3.22
CA GLY A 162 -10.04 2.87 -3.22
C GLY A 162 -9.40 1.72 -2.46
N LEU A 163 -8.11 1.46 -2.67
CA LEU A 163 -7.36 0.44 -1.94
C LEU A 163 -7.20 0.80 -0.45
N SER A 164 -6.94 2.07 -0.14
CA SER A 164 -6.86 2.53 1.26
C SER A 164 -8.19 2.31 2.00
N LEU A 165 -9.30 2.71 1.38
CA LEU A 165 -10.64 2.50 1.94
C LEU A 165 -10.99 1.02 2.05
N LEU A 166 -10.57 0.19 1.09
CA LEU A 166 -10.77 -1.27 1.14
C LEU A 166 -10.02 -1.89 2.32
N VAL A 167 -8.76 -1.48 2.58
CA VAL A 167 -8.01 -1.89 3.77
C VAL A 167 -8.73 -1.42 5.05
N GLY A 168 -9.14 -0.16 5.10
CA GLY A 168 -9.87 0.39 6.25
C GLY A 168 -11.18 -0.34 6.52
N PHE A 169 -11.95 -0.65 5.49
CA PHE A 169 -13.19 -1.43 5.58
C PHE A 169 -12.93 -2.87 6.04
N ALA A 170 -11.90 -3.51 5.51
CA ALA A 170 -11.48 -4.84 5.95
C ALA A 170 -11.03 -4.84 7.42
N ALA A 171 -10.28 -3.83 7.85
CA ALA A 171 -9.90 -3.67 9.25
C ALA A 171 -11.11 -3.44 10.15
N TRP A 172 -12.05 -2.58 9.75
CA TRP A 172 -13.28 -2.32 10.50
C TRP A 172 -14.17 -3.55 10.63
N THR A 173 -14.36 -4.31 9.54
CA THR A 173 -15.15 -5.55 9.57
C THR A 173 -14.49 -6.64 10.40
N GLY A 174 -13.15 -6.77 10.34
CA GLY A 174 -12.36 -7.66 11.19
C GLY A 174 -12.46 -7.29 12.68
N TRP A 175 -12.41 -5.99 12.99
CA TRP A 175 -12.58 -5.46 14.35
C TRP A 175 -13.99 -5.70 14.89
N LYS A 176 -15.03 -5.36 14.12
CA LYS A 176 -16.44 -5.56 14.50
C LYS A 176 -16.74 -7.03 14.76
N THR A 177 -16.33 -7.91 13.84
CA THR A 177 -16.50 -9.36 14.01
C THR A 177 -15.78 -9.87 15.27
N SER A 178 -14.67 -9.24 15.65
CA SER A 178 -13.95 -9.61 16.87
C SER A 178 -14.64 -9.14 18.15
N ARG A 179 -15.38 -8.03 18.09
CA ARG A 179 -16.16 -7.47 19.20
C ARG A 179 -17.47 -8.23 19.46
N ASP A 180 -18.14 -8.68 18.41
CA ASP A 180 -19.50 -9.25 18.47
C ASP A 180 -19.56 -10.73 18.90
N LEU A 181 -18.41 -11.38 19.12
CA LEU A 181 -18.37 -12.77 19.61
C LEU A 181 -18.72 -12.82 21.11
N PRO A 182 -19.64 -13.71 21.53
CA PRO A 182 -19.93 -13.91 22.94
C PRO A 182 -18.67 -14.43 23.66
N ALA A 183 -18.49 -13.96 24.90
CA ALA A 183 -17.39 -14.34 25.77
C ALA A 183 -17.45 -15.83 26.12
#